data_AF-A0A395MHJ0-F1
#
_entry.id   AF-A0A395MHJ0-F1
#
_cell.length_a   1.000
_cell.length_b   1.000
_cell.length_c   1.000
_cell.angle_alpha   90.00
_cell.angle_beta   90.00
_cell.angle_gamma   90.00
#
_symmetry.space_group_name_H-M   'P 1'
#
loop_
_entity.id
_entity.type
_entity.pdbx_description
1 polymer ?
#
loop_
_entity_poly.entity_id
_entity_poly.type
_entity_poly.pdbx_seq_one_letter_code
_entity_poly.pdbx_strand_id
1 'polypeptide(L)'
;MFTQLIGAFALFNALPQVCAAPSLQKQCATSRTEHKHRLFVLTDISNEPDDQMSLVRLLTYANEMDIRGIAVTTSTWMKDKIDYEAVVGVLDGYKKVVGNLSANVPSSAPYPSHKYLLDRVHKGHPVYGRKSLNMTISDAGKALIKAVDESSTEDPLVVSVWGGPAILAEALQEVSRKRSQSDVDSFVEKLRVYAISDQDDTGVWLRLRYPQLFYVTSLTGFSEYTVAAWNGISGEEYRHFDQGGPDSSLVSNDWLEKNIRLGPLGSHYLNWTFIMEGDTPAYLPLVQNGLGDINHPDWGSWGGRYTLLDQSGQSNVYADTSDYVVGKNGQSFISKFATIWRWREDYQFDFAARMKWTVNGNYSENNHHPVVVVNGSCGPVPLELKYKPGESIVLDGSESWDPDGDELKYDWFHYREPGEYGRGLEGFDPSLKMEPILTTQSPNVNVTNIETNGSVVRLETAKKLNDTLHIIFAVRDATEQPLATYRRVILKAE
;
A
#
# COMPACT_ATOMS: atom_id res chain seq x y z
N MET A 1 88.79 -0.41 14.29
CA MET A 1 87.56 -0.01 14.99
C MET A 1 86.44 0.07 13.97
N PHE A 2 85.66 -0.99 13.81
CA PHE A 2 84.36 -0.92 13.13
C PHE A 2 83.44 -1.94 13.79
N THR A 3 82.45 -1.42 14.50
CA THR A 3 81.45 -2.11 15.30
C THR A 3 80.36 -2.68 14.38
N GLN A 4 80.04 -3.97 14.55
CA GLN A 4 78.93 -4.64 13.88
C GLN A 4 77.59 -4.21 14.49
N LEU A 5 76.64 -3.78 13.65
CA LEU A 5 75.23 -3.61 14.03
C LEU A 5 74.46 -4.92 13.77
N ILE A 6 73.75 -5.39 14.78
CA ILE A 6 72.80 -6.50 14.71
C ILE A 6 71.46 -5.95 14.19
N GLY A 7 71.00 -6.46 13.04
CA GLY A 7 69.66 -6.18 12.51
C GLY A 7 68.67 -7.25 12.97
N ALA A 8 67.62 -6.82 13.68
CA ALA A 8 66.49 -7.68 14.06
C ALA A 8 65.48 -7.78 12.92
N PHE A 9 65.22 -9.00 12.44
CA PHE A 9 64.11 -9.31 11.52
C PHE A 9 62.83 -9.52 12.35
N ALA A 10 61.84 -8.64 12.20
CA ALA A 10 60.49 -8.84 12.70
C ALA A 10 59.65 -9.60 11.65
N LEU A 11 59.25 -10.82 11.97
CA LEU A 11 58.25 -11.59 11.22
C LEU A 11 56.86 -11.02 11.54
N PHE A 12 56.24 -10.33 10.58
CA PHE A 12 54.82 -9.98 10.64
C PHE A 12 53.98 -11.20 10.23
N ASN A 13 53.33 -11.86 11.19
CA ASN A 13 52.24 -12.78 10.92
C ASN A 13 51.00 -11.97 10.52
N ALA A 14 50.67 -11.96 9.23
CA ALA A 14 49.39 -11.48 8.75
C ALA A 14 48.32 -12.54 9.09
N LEU A 15 47.52 -12.28 10.13
CA LEU A 15 46.28 -13.02 10.38
C LEU A 15 45.24 -12.58 9.33
N PRO A 16 44.59 -13.51 8.61
CA PRO A 16 43.49 -13.15 7.74
C PRO A 16 42.33 -12.61 8.58
N GLN A 17 41.88 -11.39 8.28
CA GLN A 17 40.61 -10.88 8.78
C GLN A 17 39.50 -11.76 8.21
N VAL A 18 39.02 -12.70 9.03
CA VAL A 18 37.74 -13.35 8.80
C VAL A 18 36.68 -12.28 9.05
N CYS A 19 36.14 -11.69 7.99
CA CYS A 19 34.89 -10.96 8.09
C CYS A 19 33.84 -11.94 8.61
N ALA A 20 33.38 -11.74 9.84
CA ALA A 20 32.24 -12.48 10.35
C ALA A 20 31.06 -12.21 9.41
N ALA A 21 30.45 -13.28 8.88
CA ALA A 21 29.15 -13.18 8.24
C ALA A 21 28.19 -12.50 9.23
N PRO A 22 27.33 -11.57 8.79
CA PRO A 22 26.27 -11.03 9.64
C PRO A 22 25.52 -12.21 10.27
N SER A 23 25.25 -12.15 11.57
CA SER A 23 24.39 -13.14 12.24
C SER A 23 23.11 -13.32 11.42
N LEU A 24 22.71 -14.57 11.13
CA LEU A 24 21.46 -14.90 10.42
C LEU A 24 20.25 -14.09 10.94
N GLN A 25 20.25 -13.76 12.23
CA GLN A 25 19.23 -12.99 12.96
C GLN A 25 19.00 -11.54 12.48
N LYS A 26 19.75 -11.01 11.51
CA LYS A 26 19.56 -9.64 10.97
C LYS A 26 19.34 -9.58 9.47
N GLN A 27 19.27 -10.72 8.78
CA GLN A 27 18.99 -10.73 7.35
C GLN A 27 17.58 -10.14 7.11
N CYS A 28 17.45 -9.25 6.13
CA CYS A 28 16.19 -8.62 5.73
C CYS A 28 15.51 -7.67 6.75
N ALA A 29 16.13 -7.35 7.90
CA ALA A 29 15.48 -6.50 8.92
C ALA A 29 15.06 -5.10 8.43
N THR A 30 15.73 -4.59 7.40
CA THR A 30 15.46 -3.26 6.82
C THR A 30 14.64 -3.30 5.54
N SER A 31 14.30 -4.50 5.03
CA SER A 31 13.79 -4.68 3.67
C SER A 31 12.54 -3.84 3.37
N ARG A 32 11.63 -3.71 4.34
CA ARG A 32 10.39 -2.91 4.24
C ARG A 32 10.63 -1.39 4.15
N THR A 33 11.85 -0.93 4.44
CA THR A 33 12.19 0.50 4.57
C THR A 33 13.38 0.92 3.70
N GLU A 34 13.92 0.00 2.90
CA GLU A 34 15.04 0.28 1.98
C GLU A 34 14.65 1.28 0.88
N HIS A 35 13.41 1.20 0.42
CA HIS A 35 12.85 2.12 -0.55
C HIS A 35 11.51 2.65 -0.04
N LYS A 36 11.32 3.97 -0.09
CA LYS A 36 10.07 4.63 0.32
C LYS A 36 9.41 5.20 -0.92
N HIS A 37 8.19 4.76 -1.21
CA HIS A 37 7.43 5.32 -2.32
C HIS A 37 7.10 6.79 -2.08
N ARG A 38 7.17 7.58 -3.14
CA ARG A 38 6.91 9.02 -3.11
C ARG A 38 5.40 9.26 -3.13
N LEU A 39 4.90 10.01 -2.15
CA LEU A 39 3.48 10.28 -1.98
C LEU A 39 3.19 11.78 -2.04
N PHE A 40 2.15 12.18 -2.77
CA PHE A 40 1.56 13.51 -2.72
C PHE A 40 0.05 13.39 -2.50
N VAL A 41 -0.45 13.93 -1.38
CA VAL A 41 -1.87 13.83 -1.00
C VAL A 41 -2.63 15.07 -1.43
N LEU A 42 -3.80 14.89 -2.03
CA LEU A 42 -4.78 15.96 -2.31
C LEU A 42 -6.05 15.68 -1.49
N THR A 43 -6.33 16.52 -0.49
CA THR A 43 -7.40 16.28 0.49
C THR A 43 -8.31 17.49 0.65
N ASP A 44 -9.61 17.27 0.73
CA ASP A 44 -10.63 18.27 1.09
C ASP A 44 -11.01 18.18 2.57
N ILE A 45 -10.02 17.83 3.42
CA ILE A 45 -10.11 17.74 4.88
C ILE A 45 -11.03 18.79 5.49
N SER A 46 -11.77 18.34 6.51
CA SER A 46 -12.87 19.05 7.18
C SER A 46 -14.21 19.06 6.42
N ASN A 47 -14.29 18.45 5.23
CA ASN A 47 -15.58 18.12 4.63
C ASN A 47 -16.32 17.06 5.48
N GLU A 48 -15.67 15.92 5.71
CA GLU A 48 -16.11 14.83 6.57
C GLU A 48 -15.00 14.44 7.57
N PRO A 49 -15.30 13.67 8.63
CA PRO A 49 -14.28 13.26 9.60
C PRO A 49 -13.18 12.35 9.03
N ASP A 50 -13.42 11.72 7.88
CA ASP A 50 -12.62 10.64 7.32
C ASP A 50 -11.29 11.07 6.69
N ASP A 51 -11.20 12.22 6.03
CA ASP A 51 -9.89 12.77 5.62
C ASP A 51 -8.96 12.94 6.84
N GLN A 52 -9.50 13.43 7.97
CA GLN A 52 -8.72 13.65 9.18
C GLN A 52 -8.30 12.32 9.83
N MET A 53 -9.20 11.33 9.86
CA MET A 53 -8.87 9.97 10.30
C MET A 53 -7.80 9.32 9.40
N SER A 54 -7.94 9.46 8.08
CA SER A 54 -7.00 8.94 7.08
C SER A 54 -5.62 9.60 7.21
N LEU A 55 -5.57 10.90 7.51
CA LEU A 55 -4.31 11.61 7.80
C LEU A 55 -3.64 11.10 9.08
N VAL A 56 -4.41 10.87 10.15
CA VAL A 56 -3.87 10.29 11.39
C VAL A 56 -3.22 8.94 11.09
N ARG A 57 -3.91 8.05 10.36
CA ARG A 57 -3.36 6.75 9.97
C ARG A 57 -2.11 6.91 9.09
N LEU A 58 -2.16 7.73 8.04
CA LEU A 58 -1.02 7.96 7.15
C LEU A 58 0.26 8.35 7.92
N LEU A 59 0.13 9.22 8.92
CA LEU A 59 1.28 9.66 9.73
C LEU A 59 1.93 8.52 10.53
N THR A 60 1.19 7.47 10.85
CA THR A 60 1.75 6.26 11.47
C THR A 60 2.52 5.36 10.50
N TYR A 61 2.36 5.54 9.19
CA TYR A 61 3.13 4.87 8.14
C TYR A 61 4.24 5.74 7.53
N ALA A 62 4.44 6.97 8.04
CA ALA A 62 5.37 7.92 7.44
C ALA A 62 6.85 7.49 7.49
N ASN A 63 7.20 6.44 8.25
CA ASN A 63 8.52 5.81 8.17
C ASN A 63 8.72 4.99 6.88
N GLU A 64 7.66 4.54 6.21
CA GLU A 64 7.68 3.72 5.00
C GLU A 64 7.41 4.52 3.70
N MET A 65 7.06 5.81 3.82
CA MET A 65 6.67 6.65 2.68
C MET A 65 7.48 7.96 2.64
N ASP A 66 7.86 8.40 1.44
CA ASP A 66 8.41 9.75 1.22
C ASP A 66 7.27 10.72 0.88
N ILE A 67 6.67 11.30 1.91
CA ILE A 67 5.60 12.29 1.75
C ILE A 67 6.22 13.57 1.16
N ARG A 68 5.97 13.81 -0.14
CA ARG A 68 6.44 14.96 -0.91
C ARG A 68 5.52 16.18 -0.78
N GLY A 69 4.26 15.97 -0.41
CA GLY A 69 3.28 17.04 -0.23
C GLY A 69 1.97 16.55 0.39
N ILE A 70 1.36 17.41 1.20
CA ILE A 70 -0.03 17.29 1.66
C ILE A 70 -0.72 18.58 1.25
N ALA A 71 -1.59 18.52 0.25
CA ALA A 71 -2.24 19.70 -0.29
C ALA A 71 -3.73 19.71 -0.01
N VAL A 72 -4.21 20.84 0.51
CA VAL A 72 -5.64 21.05 0.73
C VAL A 72 -6.29 21.56 -0.56
N THR A 73 -7.35 20.87 -0.98
CA THR A 73 -8.11 21.10 -2.22
C THR A 73 -9.61 21.20 -1.91
N THR A 74 -10.41 21.41 -2.95
CA THR A 74 -11.88 21.37 -2.90
C THR A 74 -12.40 20.06 -3.47
N SER A 75 -13.69 19.79 -3.25
CA SER A 75 -14.44 18.70 -3.89
C SER A 75 -15.89 19.15 -4.16
N THR A 76 -16.74 18.23 -4.63
CA THR A 76 -18.18 18.44 -4.75
C THR A 76 -18.87 18.61 -3.39
N TRP A 77 -18.24 18.14 -2.32
CA TRP A 77 -18.76 18.25 -0.96
C TRP A 77 -18.25 19.51 -0.23
N MET A 78 -17.08 20.00 -0.63
CA MET A 78 -16.49 21.25 -0.15
C MET A 78 -15.99 22.12 -1.32
N LYS A 79 -16.93 22.84 -1.98
CA LYS A 79 -16.73 23.46 -3.31
C LYS A 79 -15.92 24.76 -3.34
N ASP A 80 -15.84 25.48 -2.25
CA ASP A 80 -15.35 26.87 -2.23
C ASP A 80 -14.56 27.22 -0.97
N LYS A 81 -14.09 26.20 -0.25
CA LYS A 81 -13.29 26.32 0.97
C LYS A 81 -12.17 25.27 0.97
N ILE A 82 -11.06 25.59 1.62
CA ILE A 82 -9.95 24.67 1.94
C ILE A 82 -9.62 24.80 3.43
N ASP A 83 -9.16 23.73 4.08
CA ASP A 83 -8.84 23.74 5.51
C ASP A 83 -7.40 23.32 5.82
N TYR A 84 -6.47 24.25 5.57
CA TYR A 84 -5.06 24.08 5.88
C TYR A 84 -4.80 23.88 7.38
N GLU A 85 -5.56 24.57 8.25
CA GLU A 85 -5.32 24.53 9.68
C GLU A 85 -5.69 23.17 10.30
N ALA A 86 -6.65 22.45 9.71
CA ALA A 86 -6.95 21.07 10.10
C ALA A 86 -5.72 20.15 9.92
N VAL A 87 -5.03 20.23 8.77
CA VAL A 87 -3.79 19.45 8.53
C VAL A 87 -2.71 19.83 9.55
N VAL A 88 -2.50 21.13 9.79
CA VAL A 88 -1.52 21.61 10.79
C VAL A 88 -1.86 21.09 12.19
N GLY A 89 -3.14 21.11 12.56
CA GLY A 89 -3.61 20.59 13.84
C GLY A 89 -3.25 19.12 14.04
N VAL A 90 -3.49 18.26 13.04
CA VAL A 90 -3.09 16.84 13.11
C VAL A 90 -1.57 16.68 13.19
N LEU A 91 -0.81 17.48 12.41
CA LEU A 91 0.65 17.47 12.48
C LEU A 91 1.17 17.90 13.85
N ASP A 92 0.52 18.83 14.54
CA ASP A 92 0.87 19.22 15.91
C ASP A 92 0.60 18.11 16.93
N GLY A 93 -0.40 17.25 16.69
CA GLY A 93 -0.56 15.98 17.40
C GLY A 93 0.62 15.04 17.14
N TYR A 94 0.98 14.84 15.88
CA TYR A 94 2.12 14.01 15.46
C TYR A 94 3.46 14.46 16.05
N LYS A 95 3.70 15.78 16.12
CA LYS A 95 4.89 16.38 16.74
C LYS A 95 5.16 15.86 18.15
N LYS A 96 4.10 15.57 18.90
CA LYS A 96 4.18 15.10 20.29
C LYS A 96 4.53 13.61 20.41
N VAL A 97 4.36 12.84 19.34
CA VAL A 97 4.49 11.37 19.36
C VAL A 97 5.58 10.82 18.44
N VAL A 98 6.13 11.63 17.51
CA VAL A 98 7.16 11.19 16.55
C VAL A 98 8.40 10.57 17.21
N GLY A 99 8.74 11.01 18.43
CA GLY A 99 9.82 10.41 19.21
C GLY A 99 9.53 8.96 19.62
N ASN A 100 8.31 8.67 20.09
CA ASN A 100 7.89 7.33 20.45
C ASN A 100 7.78 6.43 19.20
N LEU A 101 7.20 6.95 18.12
CA LEU A 101 7.14 6.25 16.83
C LEU A 101 8.55 5.86 16.33
N SER A 102 9.50 6.81 16.38
CA SER A 102 10.88 6.57 15.94
C SER A 102 11.64 5.58 16.83
N ALA A 103 11.21 5.38 18.08
CA ALA A 103 11.82 4.41 18.99
C ALA A 103 11.37 2.96 18.70
N ASN A 104 10.27 2.78 17.96
CA ASN A 104 9.70 1.48 17.57
C ASN A 104 10.13 1.03 16.15
N VAL A 105 11.10 1.72 15.54
CA VAL A 105 11.61 1.38 14.21
C VAL A 105 13.14 1.40 14.19
N PRO A 106 13.79 0.66 13.29
CA PRO A 106 15.24 0.71 13.13
C PRO A 106 15.72 2.13 12.89
N SER A 107 16.89 2.49 13.46
CA SER A 107 17.50 3.81 13.29
C SER A 107 17.79 4.21 11.82
N SER A 108 17.82 3.23 10.90
CA SER A 108 17.94 3.44 9.46
C SER A 108 16.64 3.91 8.80
N ALA A 109 15.50 3.78 9.48
CA ALA A 109 14.17 4.09 8.96
C ALA A 109 13.40 5.03 9.90
N PRO A 110 13.96 6.18 10.32
CA PRO A 110 13.28 7.07 11.23
C PRO A 110 12.03 7.67 10.58
N TYR A 111 11.06 8.01 11.43
CA TYR A 111 9.91 8.81 11.02
C TYR A 111 10.33 10.24 10.65
N PRO A 112 9.69 10.87 9.64
CA PRO A 112 10.00 12.24 9.25
C PRO A 112 9.67 13.22 10.38
N SER A 113 10.50 14.25 10.57
CA SER A 113 10.21 15.27 11.58
C SER A 113 8.91 16.03 11.30
N HIS A 114 8.27 16.56 12.35
CA HIS A 114 7.12 17.48 12.22
C HIS A 114 7.41 18.63 11.25
N LYS A 115 8.59 19.26 11.36
CA LYS A 115 9.00 20.34 10.48
C LYS A 115 9.07 19.91 9.01
N TYR A 116 9.59 18.70 8.75
CA TYR A 116 9.68 18.17 7.38
C TYR A 116 8.30 18.07 6.71
N LEU A 117 7.32 17.58 7.45
CA LEU A 117 5.94 17.44 6.96
C LEU A 117 5.23 18.80 6.88
N LEU A 118 5.39 19.67 7.89
CA LEU A 118 4.78 20.99 7.91
C LEU A 118 5.26 21.87 6.74
N ASP A 119 6.56 21.83 6.42
CA ASP A 119 7.14 22.55 5.27
C ASP A 119 6.62 22.05 3.91
N ARG A 120 5.84 20.96 3.88
CA ARG A 120 5.24 20.32 2.70
C ARG A 120 3.71 20.36 2.70
N VAL A 121 3.11 21.15 3.59
CA VAL A 121 1.67 21.41 3.53
C VAL A 121 1.43 22.57 2.57
N HIS A 122 0.58 22.35 1.56
CA HIS A 122 0.36 23.31 0.47
C HIS A 122 -1.12 23.64 0.29
N LYS A 123 -1.40 24.81 -0.30
CA LYS A 123 -2.77 25.29 -0.55
C LYS A 123 -3.09 25.25 -2.04
N GLY A 124 -4.18 24.59 -2.40
CA GLY A 124 -4.85 24.75 -3.70
C GLY A 124 -5.70 26.02 -3.74
N HIS A 125 -6.50 26.19 -4.79
CA HIS A 125 -7.49 27.26 -4.86
C HIS A 125 -8.80 26.85 -4.18
N PRO A 126 -9.49 27.77 -3.46
CA PRO A 126 -10.80 27.49 -2.87
C PRO A 126 -11.91 27.62 -3.93
N VAL A 127 -11.80 26.89 -5.05
CA VAL A 127 -12.80 26.85 -6.11
C VAL A 127 -12.96 25.44 -6.68
N TYR A 128 -14.20 25.03 -6.90
CA TYR A 128 -14.53 23.72 -7.42
C TYR A 128 -13.89 23.41 -8.77
N GLY A 129 -13.10 22.35 -8.81
CA GLY A 129 -12.65 21.66 -10.01
C GLY A 129 -12.07 22.59 -11.07
N ARG A 130 -12.62 22.55 -12.28
CA ARG A 130 -12.08 23.24 -13.47
C ARG A 130 -12.10 24.76 -13.37
N LYS A 131 -12.80 25.36 -12.39
CA LYS A 131 -12.70 26.82 -12.14
C LYS A 131 -11.27 27.23 -11.83
N SER A 132 -10.50 26.36 -11.16
CA SER A 132 -9.09 26.58 -10.84
C SER A 132 -8.20 26.78 -12.08
N LEU A 133 -8.56 26.15 -13.20
CA LEU A 133 -7.79 26.18 -14.46
C LEU A 133 -7.83 27.53 -15.18
N ASN A 134 -8.70 28.45 -14.73
CA ASN A 134 -8.74 29.83 -15.21
C ASN A 134 -7.94 30.79 -14.32
N MET A 135 -7.26 30.28 -13.29
CA MET A 135 -6.46 31.05 -12.35
C MET A 135 -4.97 30.83 -12.60
N THR A 136 -4.13 31.65 -11.98
CA THR A 136 -2.69 31.37 -11.90
C THR A 136 -2.47 30.13 -11.05
N ILE A 137 -1.48 29.29 -11.38
CA ILE A 137 -1.19 28.07 -10.62
C ILE A 137 -1.05 28.31 -9.11
N SER A 138 -1.69 27.46 -8.32
CA SER A 138 -1.64 27.47 -6.84
C SER A 138 -0.25 27.14 -6.29
N ASP A 139 -0.05 27.35 -4.97
CA ASP A 139 1.15 26.90 -4.27
C ASP A 139 1.29 25.38 -4.36
N ALA A 140 0.18 24.65 -4.14
CA ALA A 140 0.14 23.21 -4.27
C ALA A 140 0.44 22.72 -5.69
N GLY A 141 -0.08 23.38 -6.73
CA GLY A 141 0.23 23.03 -8.11
C GLY A 141 1.73 23.15 -8.41
N LYS A 142 2.40 24.21 -7.92
CA LYS A 142 3.86 24.37 -8.07
C LYS A 142 4.64 23.28 -7.32
N ALA A 143 4.23 22.98 -6.10
CA ALA A 143 4.84 21.93 -5.28
C ALA A 143 4.70 20.55 -5.93
N LEU A 144 3.53 20.25 -6.51
CA LEU A 144 3.29 19.01 -7.24
C LEU A 144 4.17 18.91 -8.49
N ILE A 145 4.27 19.98 -9.29
CA ILE A 145 5.19 19.99 -10.46
C ILE A 145 6.63 19.69 -10.02
N LYS A 146 7.09 20.33 -8.95
CA LYS A 146 8.44 20.10 -8.42
C LYS A 146 8.61 18.64 -7.97
N ALA A 147 7.65 18.08 -7.25
CA ALA A 147 7.72 16.70 -6.78
C ALA A 147 7.80 15.70 -7.96
N VAL A 148 7.03 15.91 -9.04
CA VAL A 148 7.09 15.08 -10.25
C VAL A 148 8.41 15.27 -11.00
N ASP A 149 8.93 16.49 -11.08
CA ASP A 149 10.23 16.77 -11.71
C ASP A 149 11.39 16.06 -11.00
N GLU A 150 11.29 15.88 -9.69
CA GLU A 150 12.24 15.13 -8.86
C GLU A 150 12.00 13.61 -8.87
N SER A 151 10.99 13.11 -9.58
CA SER A 151 10.64 11.69 -9.67
C SER A 151 11.18 11.06 -10.96
N SER A 152 11.09 9.73 -11.07
CA SER A 152 11.48 8.96 -12.26
C SER A 152 10.43 7.90 -12.60
N THR A 153 10.62 7.16 -13.70
CA THR A 153 9.74 6.04 -14.05
C THR A 153 9.91 4.85 -13.09
N GLU A 154 11.12 4.68 -12.54
CA GLU A 154 11.51 3.65 -11.58
C GLU A 154 11.14 4.01 -10.13
N ASP A 155 11.13 5.31 -9.80
CA ASP A 155 10.69 5.87 -8.52
C ASP A 155 9.64 6.97 -8.77
N PRO A 156 8.39 6.56 -9.07
CA PRO A 156 7.35 7.48 -9.49
C PRO A 156 6.68 8.20 -8.32
N LEU A 157 5.99 9.29 -8.63
CA LEU A 157 5.15 9.98 -7.66
C LEU A 157 3.74 9.38 -7.67
N VAL A 158 3.31 8.84 -6.53
CA VAL A 158 1.91 8.51 -6.31
C VAL A 158 1.16 9.76 -5.85
N VAL A 159 0.12 10.14 -6.58
CA VAL A 159 -0.82 11.21 -6.22
C VAL A 159 -2.09 10.56 -5.68
N SER A 160 -2.26 10.63 -4.35
CA SER A 160 -3.43 10.11 -3.64
C SER A 160 -4.47 11.21 -3.54
N VAL A 161 -5.63 11.01 -4.16
CA VAL A 161 -6.70 12.01 -4.28
C VAL A 161 -7.88 11.59 -3.41
N TRP A 162 -8.02 12.27 -2.27
CA TRP A 162 -9.09 12.07 -1.28
C TRP A 162 -10.30 12.94 -1.63
N GLY A 163 -10.05 14.18 -2.09
CA GLY A 163 -11.09 15.08 -2.60
C GLY A 163 -11.14 15.22 -4.11
N GLY A 164 -11.10 16.46 -4.62
CA GLY A 164 -11.05 16.76 -6.05
C GLY A 164 -9.61 16.85 -6.60
N PRO A 165 -9.30 16.28 -7.79
CA PRO A 165 -7.97 16.33 -8.40
C PRO A 165 -7.61 17.67 -9.06
N ALA A 166 -8.26 18.79 -8.71
CA ALA A 166 -8.03 20.10 -9.31
C ALA A 166 -6.56 20.54 -9.34
N ILE A 167 -5.81 20.29 -8.27
CA ILE A 167 -4.38 20.62 -8.16
C ILE A 167 -3.54 19.84 -9.19
N LEU A 168 -3.86 18.56 -9.43
CA LEU A 168 -3.21 17.76 -10.47
C LEU A 168 -3.55 18.29 -11.87
N ALA A 169 -4.79 18.69 -12.09
CA ALA A 169 -5.21 19.31 -13.35
C ALA A 169 -4.52 20.66 -13.61
N GLU A 170 -4.37 21.51 -12.59
CA GLU A 170 -3.58 22.75 -12.66
C GLU A 170 -2.12 22.47 -13.02
N ALA A 171 -1.48 21.52 -12.32
CA ALA A 171 -0.08 21.17 -12.54
C ALA A 171 0.17 20.70 -13.98
N LEU A 172 -0.65 19.76 -14.46
CA LEU A 172 -0.53 19.24 -15.83
C LEU A 172 -0.86 20.31 -16.88
N GLN A 173 -1.85 21.17 -16.64
CA GLN A 173 -2.14 22.28 -17.55
C GLN A 173 -0.96 23.26 -17.65
N GLU A 174 -0.36 23.61 -16.52
CA GLU A 174 0.80 24.51 -16.47
C GLU A 174 2.00 23.91 -17.19
N VAL A 175 2.28 22.63 -16.97
CA VAL A 175 3.32 21.88 -17.68
C VAL A 175 3.05 21.86 -19.19
N SER A 176 1.82 21.57 -19.62
CA SER A 176 1.44 21.58 -21.05
C SER A 176 1.51 22.96 -21.71
N ARG A 177 1.38 24.05 -20.95
CA ARG A 177 1.53 25.41 -21.48
C ARG A 177 3.00 25.83 -21.64
N LYS A 178 3.91 25.24 -20.86
CA LYS A 178 5.29 25.71 -20.72
C LYS A 178 6.36 24.77 -21.29
N ARG A 179 6.03 23.50 -21.49
CA ARG A 179 6.99 22.47 -21.93
C ARG A 179 6.60 21.89 -23.29
N SER A 180 7.53 21.18 -23.92
CA SER A 180 7.26 20.46 -25.17
C SER A 180 6.34 19.27 -24.92
N GLN A 181 5.71 18.73 -25.99
CA GLN A 181 4.85 17.55 -25.85
C GLN A 181 5.61 16.35 -25.26
N SER A 182 6.86 16.11 -25.69
CA SER A 182 7.69 15.02 -25.14
C SER A 182 7.99 15.21 -23.65
N ASP A 183 8.17 16.45 -23.19
CA ASP A 183 8.37 16.72 -21.76
C ASP A 183 7.07 16.53 -20.96
N VAL A 184 5.91 16.80 -21.58
CA VAL A 184 4.60 16.53 -20.98
C VAL A 184 4.38 15.01 -20.87
N ASP A 185 4.69 14.26 -21.91
CA ASP A 185 4.55 12.80 -21.93
C ASP A 185 5.45 12.17 -20.85
N SER A 186 6.72 12.59 -20.78
CA SER A 186 7.64 12.17 -19.72
C SER A 186 7.18 12.60 -18.32
N PHE A 187 6.53 13.76 -18.17
CA PHE A 187 5.95 14.18 -16.90
C PHE A 187 4.79 13.27 -16.48
N VAL A 188 3.93 12.89 -17.43
CA VAL A 188 2.79 11.98 -17.21
C VAL A 188 3.27 10.57 -16.85
N GLU A 189 4.32 10.05 -17.51
CA GLU A 189 4.89 8.72 -17.24
C GLU A 189 5.45 8.55 -15.82
N LYS A 190 5.74 9.65 -15.11
CA LYS A 190 6.23 9.63 -13.72
C LYS A 190 5.13 9.66 -12.66
N LEU A 191 3.87 9.73 -13.07
CA LEU A 191 2.71 9.86 -12.17
C LEU A 191 1.95 8.54 -12.07
N ARG A 192 1.56 8.18 -10.84
CA ARG A 192 0.58 7.14 -10.52
C ARG A 192 -0.54 7.83 -9.74
N VAL A 193 -1.75 7.85 -10.25
CA VAL A 193 -2.87 8.50 -9.56
C VAL A 193 -3.76 7.44 -8.94
N TYR A 194 -4.11 7.62 -7.67
CA TYR A 194 -5.18 6.88 -7.02
C TYR A 194 -6.22 7.87 -6.52
N ALA A 195 -7.41 7.86 -7.12
CA ALA A 195 -8.52 8.71 -6.72
C ALA A 195 -9.67 7.94 -6.08
N ILE A 196 -10.16 8.47 -4.95
CA ILE A 196 -11.32 7.96 -4.22
C ILE A 196 -12.57 8.48 -4.93
N SER A 197 -12.87 7.79 -6.04
CA SER A 197 -13.82 8.23 -7.06
C SER A 197 -13.48 9.61 -7.64
N ASP A 198 -14.30 10.08 -8.58
CA ASP A 198 -14.23 11.48 -9.01
C ASP A 198 -15.11 12.35 -8.13
N GLN A 199 -14.49 13.29 -7.42
CA GLN A 199 -15.22 14.23 -6.58
C GLN A 199 -15.26 15.65 -7.15
N ASP A 200 -14.72 15.88 -8.35
CA ASP A 200 -14.94 17.11 -9.10
C ASP A 200 -14.93 16.86 -10.63
N ASP A 201 -15.09 17.91 -11.43
CA ASP A 201 -15.12 17.84 -12.90
C ASP A 201 -13.73 17.80 -13.57
N THR A 202 -12.65 17.73 -12.78
CA THR A 202 -11.26 17.63 -13.28
C THR A 202 -10.78 16.19 -13.43
N GLY A 203 -11.36 15.22 -12.71
CA GLY A 203 -11.00 13.80 -12.86
C GLY A 203 -11.24 13.27 -14.28
N VAL A 204 -12.45 13.47 -14.82
CA VAL A 204 -12.75 13.15 -16.23
C VAL A 204 -11.94 13.99 -17.21
N TRP A 205 -11.68 15.26 -16.89
CA TRP A 205 -10.87 16.16 -17.73
C TRP A 205 -9.43 15.65 -17.87
N LEU A 206 -8.84 15.18 -16.77
CA LEU A 206 -7.50 14.58 -16.73
C LEU A 206 -7.42 13.35 -17.63
N ARG A 207 -8.33 12.39 -17.45
CA ARG A 207 -8.32 11.13 -18.21
C ARG A 207 -8.55 11.34 -19.70
N LEU A 208 -9.36 12.32 -20.10
CA LEU A 208 -9.57 12.64 -21.51
C LEU A 208 -8.40 13.39 -22.15
N ARG A 209 -7.66 14.20 -21.38
CA ARG A 209 -6.57 15.03 -21.91
C ARG A 209 -5.21 14.35 -21.85
N TYR A 210 -5.00 13.50 -20.85
CA TYR A 210 -3.77 12.75 -20.61
C TYR A 210 -4.13 11.26 -20.54
N PRO A 211 -4.56 10.64 -21.65
CA PRO A 211 -5.06 9.27 -21.64
C PRO A 211 -4.05 8.23 -21.16
N GLN A 212 -2.75 8.52 -21.26
CA GLN A 212 -1.67 7.64 -20.79
C GLN A 212 -1.33 7.83 -19.30
N LEU A 213 -1.98 8.78 -18.61
CA LEU A 213 -1.86 8.95 -17.17
C LEU A 213 -2.37 7.70 -16.46
N PHE A 214 -1.48 7.03 -15.73
CA PHE A 214 -1.84 5.90 -14.88
C PHE A 214 -2.83 6.38 -13.81
N TYR A 215 -4.07 5.92 -13.88
CA TYR A 215 -5.17 6.45 -13.06
C TYR A 215 -6.06 5.34 -12.51
N VAL A 216 -5.95 5.07 -11.22
CA VAL A 216 -6.83 4.18 -10.47
C VAL A 216 -8.01 4.99 -9.93
N THR A 217 -9.23 4.56 -10.23
CA THR A 217 -10.44 5.20 -9.69
C THR A 217 -11.66 4.31 -9.77
N SER A 218 -12.54 4.42 -8.78
CA SER A 218 -13.88 3.86 -8.86
C SER A 218 -14.76 4.71 -9.78
N LEU A 219 -14.96 4.25 -11.02
CA LEU A 219 -15.84 4.89 -12.00
C LEU A 219 -17.29 4.45 -11.78
N THR A 220 -18.12 5.39 -11.39
CA THR A 220 -19.56 5.20 -11.16
C THR A 220 -20.35 6.34 -11.81
N GLY A 221 -21.68 6.32 -11.70
CA GLY A 221 -22.45 7.55 -11.95
C GLY A 221 -21.94 8.66 -11.04
N PHE A 222 -21.91 9.92 -11.49
CA PHE A 222 -21.34 10.99 -10.67
C PHE A 222 -22.05 11.07 -9.29
N SER A 223 -21.27 11.02 -8.21
CA SER A 223 -21.74 10.93 -6.81
C SER A 223 -22.46 9.62 -6.41
N GLU A 224 -22.51 8.60 -7.26
CA GLU A 224 -22.98 7.25 -6.92
C GLU A 224 -21.89 6.46 -6.20
N TYR A 225 -21.49 6.95 -5.03
CA TYR A 225 -20.40 6.36 -4.24
C TYR A 225 -20.78 5.04 -3.58
N THR A 226 -22.06 4.70 -3.52
CA THR A 226 -22.54 3.49 -2.84
C THR A 226 -21.98 2.20 -3.41
N VAL A 227 -21.52 2.24 -4.65
CA VAL A 227 -20.96 1.11 -5.37
C VAL A 227 -19.46 1.25 -5.60
N ALA A 228 -18.75 2.18 -4.97
CA ALA A 228 -17.31 2.32 -5.20
C ALA A 228 -16.50 1.30 -4.38
N ALA A 229 -15.45 0.68 -4.95
CA ALA A 229 -14.69 -0.36 -4.27
C ALA A 229 -14.13 0.07 -2.89
N TRP A 230 -13.70 1.34 -2.75
CA TRP A 230 -13.15 1.90 -1.51
C TRP A 230 -14.06 1.76 -0.28
N ASN A 231 -15.37 1.58 -0.49
CA ASN A 231 -16.30 1.27 0.59
C ASN A 231 -15.94 0.01 1.39
N GLY A 232 -15.17 -0.92 0.82
CA GLY A 232 -14.69 -2.09 1.54
C GLY A 232 -13.89 -1.76 2.81
N ILE A 233 -13.41 -0.52 2.99
CA ILE A 233 -12.73 -0.12 4.23
C ILE A 233 -13.63 -0.30 5.46
N SER A 234 -14.92 0.08 5.39
CA SER A 234 -15.86 0.03 6.53
C SER A 234 -17.36 0.24 6.18
N GLY A 235 -17.75 0.20 4.90
CA GLY A 235 -19.04 0.70 4.44
C GLY A 235 -20.21 -0.28 4.51
N GLU A 236 -19.95 -1.55 4.85
CA GLU A 236 -20.91 -2.65 4.72
C GLU A 236 -22.20 -2.43 5.51
N GLU A 237 -22.09 -1.93 6.74
CA GLU A 237 -23.24 -1.69 7.63
C GLU A 237 -24.10 -0.52 7.14
N TYR A 238 -23.46 0.60 6.77
CA TYR A 238 -24.16 1.82 6.35
C TYR A 238 -24.77 1.68 4.96
N ARG A 239 -24.10 0.96 4.04
CA ARG A 239 -24.49 0.87 2.62
C ARG A 239 -25.06 -0.49 2.22
N HIS A 240 -25.22 -1.41 3.16
CA HIS A 240 -25.91 -2.69 3.00
C HIS A 240 -25.36 -3.61 1.90
N PHE A 241 -24.04 -3.75 1.82
CA PHE A 241 -23.36 -4.74 0.97
C PHE A 241 -22.59 -5.75 1.84
N ASP A 242 -22.28 -6.93 1.30
CA ASP A 242 -21.45 -7.99 1.91
C ASP A 242 -21.67 -8.23 3.42
N GLN A 243 -22.92 -8.18 3.87
CA GLN A 243 -23.29 -8.24 5.28
C GLN A 243 -22.81 -9.53 5.95
N GLY A 244 -22.06 -9.38 7.05
CA GLY A 244 -21.39 -10.49 7.74
C GLY A 244 -20.17 -11.07 7.01
N GLY A 245 -19.77 -10.47 5.88
CA GLY A 245 -18.56 -10.79 5.15
C GLY A 245 -17.31 -10.39 5.93
N PRO A 246 -17.03 -9.09 6.09
CA PRO A 246 -15.95 -8.62 6.93
C PRO A 246 -16.35 -8.54 8.42
N ASP A 247 -15.35 -8.34 9.29
CA ASP A 247 -15.61 -8.06 10.71
C ASP A 247 -15.88 -6.57 10.91
N SER A 248 -17.16 -6.19 11.04
CA SER A 248 -17.60 -4.81 11.29
C SER A 248 -17.21 -4.32 12.70
N SER A 249 -16.87 -5.20 13.64
CA SER A 249 -16.52 -4.78 15.00
C SER A 249 -15.20 -4.00 15.05
N LEU A 250 -14.26 -4.31 14.13
CA LEU A 250 -12.93 -3.69 14.02
C LEU A 250 -12.96 -2.24 13.52
N VAL A 251 -14.11 -1.76 13.06
CA VAL A 251 -14.30 -0.40 12.54
C VAL A 251 -15.31 0.40 13.37
N SER A 252 -15.88 -0.20 14.42
CA SER A 252 -16.82 0.45 15.32
C SER A 252 -16.17 1.59 16.12
N ASN A 253 -16.93 2.64 16.43
CA ASN A 253 -16.41 3.73 17.27
C ASN A 253 -15.90 3.24 18.64
N ASP A 254 -16.49 2.19 19.23
CA ASP A 254 -16.04 1.59 20.48
C ASP A 254 -14.67 0.89 20.35
N TRP A 255 -14.46 0.15 19.26
CA TRP A 255 -13.17 -0.46 18.99
C TRP A 255 -12.09 0.60 18.70
N LEU A 256 -12.45 1.63 17.93
CA LEU A 256 -11.56 2.75 17.61
C LEU A 256 -11.20 3.56 18.86
N GLU A 257 -12.13 3.74 19.80
CA GLU A 257 -11.86 4.39 21.08
C GLU A 257 -10.77 3.65 21.87
N LYS A 258 -10.90 2.32 21.93
CA LYS A 258 -9.99 1.47 22.69
C LYS A 258 -8.61 1.34 22.03
N ASN A 259 -8.54 1.30 20.70
CA ASN A 259 -7.32 0.88 19.99
C ASN A 259 -6.64 2.00 19.20
N ILE A 260 -7.40 3.00 18.75
CA ILE A 260 -6.91 4.03 17.82
C ILE A 260 -6.86 5.42 18.46
N ARG A 261 -7.86 5.82 19.24
CA ARG A 261 -7.94 7.16 19.86
C ARG A 261 -7.04 7.29 21.09
N LEU A 262 -5.78 6.92 20.93
CA LEU A 262 -4.76 6.88 21.97
C LEU A 262 -3.87 8.13 21.92
N GLY A 263 -3.76 8.80 23.06
CA GLY A 263 -2.80 9.88 23.26
C GLY A 263 -2.96 11.09 22.33
N PRO A 264 -1.91 11.91 22.17
CA PRO A 264 -2.02 13.20 21.49
C PRO A 264 -2.32 13.13 19.99
N LEU A 265 -1.86 12.09 19.29
CA LEU A 265 -2.20 11.91 17.87
C LEU A 265 -3.61 11.31 17.73
N GLY A 266 -3.95 10.31 18.55
CA GLY A 266 -5.26 9.69 18.56
C GLY A 266 -6.40 10.64 18.94
N SER A 267 -6.16 11.72 19.67
CA SER A 267 -7.17 12.76 19.93
C SER A 267 -7.61 13.52 18.67
N HIS A 268 -6.86 13.43 17.57
CA HIS A 268 -7.27 13.94 16.27
C HIS A 268 -8.04 12.91 15.44
N TYR A 269 -8.14 11.67 15.89
CA TYR A 269 -8.92 10.64 15.21
C TYR A 269 -10.39 10.73 15.64
N LEU A 270 -11.25 11.26 14.77
CA LEU A 270 -12.61 11.66 15.11
C LEU A 270 -13.57 10.47 15.23
N ASN A 271 -14.79 10.74 15.73
CA ASN A 271 -15.91 9.82 15.62
C ASN A 271 -16.52 9.93 14.23
N TRP A 272 -16.77 8.78 13.59
CA TRP A 272 -17.47 8.74 12.31
C TRP A 272 -18.97 8.55 12.48
N THR A 273 -19.75 9.07 11.55
CA THR A 273 -21.23 8.94 11.51
C THR A 273 -21.73 8.10 10.33
N PHE A 274 -20.99 8.04 9.22
CA PHE A 274 -21.32 7.23 8.05
C PHE A 274 -20.35 6.06 7.90
N ILE A 275 -19.11 6.35 7.51
CA ILE A 275 -18.05 5.36 7.35
C ILE A 275 -16.72 5.87 7.93
N MET A 276 -15.82 4.95 8.21
CA MET A 276 -14.47 5.18 8.69
C MET A 276 -13.49 5.21 7.52
N GLU A 277 -12.71 6.30 7.43
CA GLU A 277 -11.55 6.42 6.54
C GLU A 277 -11.82 6.04 5.07
N GLY A 278 -12.83 6.65 4.44
CA GLY A 278 -13.15 6.42 3.03
C GLY A 278 -11.95 6.59 2.10
N ASP A 279 -11.00 7.47 2.47
CA ASP A 279 -9.86 7.84 1.63
C ASP A 279 -8.59 7.02 1.84
N THR A 280 -8.48 6.34 2.98
CA THR A 280 -7.29 5.55 3.33
C THR A 280 -6.87 4.54 2.26
N PRO A 281 -7.79 3.84 1.55
CA PRO A 281 -7.41 2.94 0.47
C PRO A 281 -6.48 3.56 -0.59
N ALA A 282 -6.51 4.88 -0.82
CA ALA A 282 -5.70 5.52 -1.87
C ALA A 282 -4.20 5.54 -1.60
N TYR A 283 -3.76 5.32 -0.36
CA TYR A 283 -2.32 5.20 -0.03
C TYR A 283 -1.92 3.84 0.55
N LEU A 284 -2.87 2.96 0.87
CA LEU A 284 -2.53 1.61 1.34
C LEU A 284 -1.69 0.76 0.37
N PRO A 285 -1.75 0.91 -0.97
CA PRO A 285 -0.84 0.21 -1.87
C PRO A 285 0.64 0.56 -1.67
N LEU A 286 0.95 1.69 -1.02
CA LEU A 286 2.32 2.10 -0.75
C LEU A 286 2.90 1.43 0.51
N VAL A 287 2.05 0.85 1.37
CA VAL A 287 2.50 0.15 2.58
C VAL A 287 3.30 -1.08 2.15
N GLN A 288 4.58 -1.13 2.57
CA GLN A 288 5.55 -2.13 2.13
C GLN A 288 5.36 -3.46 2.88
N ASN A 289 4.16 -4.02 2.87
CA ASN A 289 3.83 -5.29 3.51
C ASN A 289 4.08 -6.51 2.59
N GLY A 290 4.46 -6.30 1.33
CA GLY A 290 4.80 -7.36 0.35
C GLY A 290 3.61 -8.01 -0.35
N LEU A 291 2.39 -7.49 -0.19
CA LEU A 291 1.18 -7.99 -0.83
C LEU A 291 0.97 -7.44 -2.25
N GLY A 292 1.13 -6.12 -2.43
CA GLY A 292 0.82 -5.39 -3.67
C GLY A 292 2.04 -4.77 -4.33
N ASP A 293 1.81 -4.13 -5.49
CA ASP A 293 2.78 -3.32 -6.23
C ASP A 293 2.08 -2.09 -6.80
N ILE A 294 2.68 -0.90 -6.64
CA ILE A 294 2.08 0.37 -7.06
C ILE A 294 1.89 0.52 -8.58
N ASN A 295 2.60 -0.28 -9.38
CA ASN A 295 2.48 -0.33 -10.84
C ASN A 295 1.52 -1.43 -11.31
N HIS A 296 1.03 -2.28 -10.39
CA HIS A 296 0.10 -3.38 -10.69
C HIS A 296 -1.14 -3.35 -9.79
N PRO A 297 -2.08 -2.39 -10.00
CA PRO A 297 -3.33 -2.32 -9.25
C PRO A 297 -4.17 -3.59 -9.41
N ASP A 298 -3.96 -4.31 -10.50
CA ASP A 298 -4.61 -5.57 -10.85
C ASP A 298 -4.13 -6.74 -10.01
N TRP A 299 -3.01 -6.61 -9.27
CA TRP A 299 -2.51 -7.65 -8.38
C TRP A 299 -3.25 -7.72 -7.05
N GLY A 300 -3.83 -6.61 -6.60
CA GLY A 300 -4.48 -6.48 -5.31
C GLY A 300 -3.51 -6.12 -4.18
N SER A 301 -3.96 -5.23 -3.31
CA SER A 301 -3.27 -4.78 -2.11
C SER A 301 -4.29 -4.51 -0.99
N TRP A 302 -3.86 -4.00 0.16
CA TRP A 302 -4.79 -3.49 1.18
C TRP A 302 -5.65 -2.31 0.67
N GLY A 303 -5.20 -1.57 -0.36
CA GLY A 303 -6.00 -0.55 -1.02
C GLY A 303 -7.05 -1.10 -1.98
N GLY A 304 -7.09 -2.41 -2.23
CA GLY A 304 -8.00 -3.04 -3.17
C GLY A 304 -7.31 -3.53 -4.43
N ARG A 305 -8.12 -3.97 -5.39
CA ARG A 305 -7.69 -4.47 -6.70
C ARG A 305 -8.50 -3.77 -7.78
N TYR A 306 -7.81 -3.35 -8.85
CA TYR A 306 -8.39 -2.60 -9.95
C TYR A 306 -7.84 -3.13 -11.27
N THR A 307 -8.69 -3.33 -12.27
CA THR A 307 -8.27 -3.86 -13.58
C THR A 307 -8.30 -2.75 -14.62
N LEU A 308 -7.39 -2.83 -15.60
CA LEU A 308 -7.37 -1.92 -16.74
C LEU A 308 -8.73 -1.92 -17.45
N LEU A 309 -9.33 -0.73 -17.55
CA LEU A 309 -10.66 -0.54 -18.12
C LEU A 309 -10.66 -0.73 -19.64
N ASP A 310 -9.59 -0.28 -20.31
CA ASP A 310 -9.48 -0.24 -21.76
C ASP A 310 -8.32 -1.11 -22.26
N GLN A 311 -8.63 -2.30 -22.75
CA GLN A 311 -7.64 -3.22 -23.31
C GLN A 311 -7.05 -2.77 -24.66
N SER A 312 -7.60 -1.72 -25.30
CA SER A 312 -7.05 -1.21 -26.56
C SER A 312 -5.76 -0.40 -26.39
N GLY A 313 -5.40 -0.06 -25.15
CA GLY A 313 -4.24 0.77 -24.83
C GLY A 313 -4.45 2.27 -25.08
N GLN A 314 -5.66 2.70 -25.43
CA GLN A 314 -5.95 4.12 -25.62
C GLN A 314 -6.09 4.87 -24.30
N SER A 315 -6.35 4.19 -23.19
CA SER A 315 -6.49 4.78 -21.86
C SER A 315 -5.82 3.91 -20.79
N ASN A 316 -5.02 4.53 -19.92
CA ASN A 316 -4.31 3.87 -18.81
C ASN A 316 -5.08 3.99 -17.48
N VAL A 317 -6.38 3.70 -17.54
CA VAL A 317 -7.32 3.87 -16.42
C VAL A 317 -7.70 2.52 -15.85
N TYR A 318 -7.53 2.36 -14.54
CA TYR A 318 -7.88 1.16 -13.80
C TYR A 318 -9.17 1.42 -13.01
N ALA A 319 -10.13 0.51 -13.12
CA ALA A 319 -11.44 0.59 -12.49
C ALA A 319 -11.73 -0.62 -11.60
N ASP A 320 -12.78 -0.51 -10.80
CA ASP A 320 -13.20 -1.56 -9.85
C ASP A 320 -13.25 -2.95 -10.52
N THR A 321 -12.69 -3.95 -9.84
CA THR A 321 -12.83 -5.37 -10.17
C THR A 321 -13.24 -6.13 -8.91
N SER A 322 -13.56 -7.42 -9.02
CA SER A 322 -14.17 -8.19 -7.93
C SER A 322 -13.33 -9.40 -7.52
N ASP A 323 -13.23 -9.63 -6.23
CA ASP A 323 -12.63 -10.85 -5.67
C ASP A 323 -13.71 -11.88 -5.28
N TYR A 324 -13.31 -13.15 -5.19
CA TYR A 324 -14.15 -14.21 -4.63
C TYR A 324 -13.64 -14.64 -3.26
N VAL A 325 -14.36 -14.24 -2.22
CA VAL A 325 -13.91 -14.37 -0.84
C VAL A 325 -14.99 -15.04 0.00
N VAL A 326 -14.59 -15.95 0.89
CA VAL A 326 -15.48 -16.47 1.93
C VAL A 326 -15.38 -15.55 3.15
N GLY A 327 -16.50 -14.96 3.53
CA GLY A 327 -16.58 -14.05 4.67
C GLY A 327 -16.65 -14.77 6.01
N LYS A 328 -16.62 -13.99 7.09
CA LYS A 328 -16.68 -14.47 8.49
C LYS A 328 -17.97 -15.23 8.80
N ASN A 329 -19.07 -14.88 8.14
CA ASN A 329 -20.35 -15.61 8.21
C ASN A 329 -20.35 -16.96 7.45
N GLY A 330 -19.23 -17.35 6.82
CA GLY A 330 -19.09 -18.56 6.03
C GLY A 330 -19.71 -18.50 4.64
N GLN A 331 -20.29 -17.36 4.23
CA GLN A 331 -20.84 -17.16 2.90
C GLN A 331 -19.77 -16.71 1.91
N SER A 332 -19.95 -17.02 0.64
CA SER A 332 -19.06 -16.59 -0.43
C SER A 332 -19.57 -15.32 -1.10
N PHE A 333 -18.67 -14.40 -1.40
CA PHE A 333 -18.94 -13.11 -2.01
C PHE A 333 -18.14 -12.97 -3.29
N ILE A 334 -18.78 -12.58 -4.40
CA ILE A 334 -18.09 -11.99 -5.56
C ILE A 334 -18.28 -10.48 -5.41
N SER A 335 -17.23 -9.77 -5.04
CA SER A 335 -17.39 -8.37 -4.65
C SER A 335 -16.15 -7.53 -4.87
N LYS A 336 -16.37 -6.32 -5.35
CA LYS A 336 -15.34 -5.27 -5.44
C LYS A 336 -14.95 -4.72 -4.09
N PHE A 337 -15.87 -4.71 -3.13
CA PHE A 337 -15.59 -4.32 -1.75
C PHE A 337 -14.68 -5.35 -1.08
N ALA A 338 -14.83 -6.63 -1.44
CA ALA A 338 -14.02 -7.74 -0.93
C ALA A 338 -12.55 -7.64 -1.32
N THR A 339 -12.22 -6.88 -2.37
CA THR A 339 -10.82 -6.60 -2.72
C THR A 339 -10.07 -5.85 -1.61
N ILE A 340 -10.81 -5.14 -0.74
CA ILE A 340 -10.28 -4.41 0.43
C ILE A 340 -10.60 -5.16 1.72
N TRP A 341 -11.89 -5.43 1.99
CA TRP A 341 -12.31 -5.88 3.33
C TRP A 341 -11.76 -7.25 3.73
N ARG A 342 -11.35 -8.07 2.76
CA ARG A 342 -10.68 -9.35 3.02
C ARG A 342 -9.37 -9.21 3.80
N TRP A 343 -8.77 -8.01 3.80
CA TRP A 343 -7.54 -7.69 4.51
C TRP A 343 -7.77 -6.91 5.80
N ARG A 344 -9.02 -6.72 6.21
CA ARG A 344 -9.39 -5.78 7.29
C ARG A 344 -8.74 -6.05 8.61
N GLU A 345 -8.70 -7.31 9.02
CA GLU A 345 -8.08 -7.67 10.27
C GLU A 345 -6.61 -7.22 10.29
N ASP A 346 -5.86 -7.56 9.24
CA ASP A 346 -4.44 -7.26 9.12
C ASP A 346 -4.16 -5.74 9.12
N TYR A 347 -4.89 -4.95 8.31
CA TYR A 347 -4.65 -3.50 8.26
C TYR A 347 -5.17 -2.74 9.49
N GLN A 348 -6.19 -3.27 10.20
CA GLN A 348 -6.68 -2.67 11.45
C GLN A 348 -5.75 -2.96 12.62
N PHE A 349 -5.22 -4.19 12.71
CA PHE A 349 -4.26 -4.55 13.75
C PHE A 349 -2.90 -3.87 13.55
N ASP A 350 -2.46 -3.73 12.29
CA ASP A 350 -1.31 -2.88 11.95
C ASP A 350 -1.50 -1.46 12.50
N PHE A 351 -2.63 -0.82 12.18
CA PHE A 351 -2.89 0.53 12.64
C PHE A 351 -2.99 0.63 14.18
N ALA A 352 -3.61 -0.34 14.84
CA ALA A 352 -3.68 -0.39 16.30
C ALA A 352 -2.30 -0.52 16.95
N ALA A 353 -1.41 -1.38 16.42
CA ALA A 353 -0.04 -1.51 16.92
C ALA A 353 0.73 -0.19 16.76
N ARG A 354 0.62 0.45 15.60
CA ARG A 354 1.28 1.75 15.38
C ARG A 354 0.71 2.86 16.26
N MET A 355 -0.59 2.84 16.57
CA MET A 355 -1.17 3.78 17.54
C MET A 355 -0.66 3.51 18.96
N LYS A 356 -0.39 2.26 19.35
CA LYS A 356 0.32 1.95 20.61
C LYS A 356 1.74 2.52 20.60
N TRP A 357 2.47 2.42 19.48
CA TRP A 357 3.79 3.05 19.34
C TRP A 357 3.75 4.58 19.55
N THR A 358 2.63 5.25 19.27
CA THR A 358 2.52 6.71 19.51
C THR A 358 2.55 7.08 21.00
N VAL A 359 2.10 6.17 21.88
CA VAL A 359 2.00 6.40 23.33
C VAL A 359 3.08 5.66 24.14
N ASN A 360 3.76 4.69 23.53
CA ASN A 360 4.84 3.94 24.16
C ASN A 360 6.09 3.87 23.27
N GLY A 361 7.17 4.53 23.68
CA GLY A 361 8.47 4.47 23.01
C GLY A 361 9.36 3.31 23.46
N ASN A 362 8.91 2.46 24.39
CA ASN A 362 9.66 1.28 24.78
C ASN A 362 9.46 0.14 23.77
N TYR A 363 10.46 -0.09 22.92
CA TYR A 363 10.43 -1.13 21.89
C TYR A 363 9.94 -2.48 22.44
N SER A 364 10.51 -2.99 23.53
CA SER A 364 10.19 -4.32 24.05
C SER A 364 8.78 -4.48 24.66
N GLU A 365 8.00 -3.40 24.75
CA GLU A 365 6.61 -3.42 25.23
C GLU A 365 5.59 -3.29 24.10
N ASN A 366 6.05 -3.16 22.85
CA ASN A 366 5.21 -3.10 21.67
C ASN A 366 5.43 -4.32 20.79
N ASN A 367 4.40 -4.66 20.01
CA ASN A 367 4.50 -5.65 18.95
C ASN A 367 4.97 -4.97 17.65
N HIS A 368 5.74 -5.70 16.83
CA HIS A 368 6.26 -5.28 15.54
C HIS A 368 6.08 -6.39 14.51
N HIS A 369 6.09 -6.00 13.24
CA HIS A 369 5.78 -6.94 12.18
C HIS A 369 6.85 -8.02 12.00
N PRO A 370 6.44 -9.28 11.73
CA PRO A 370 7.34 -10.31 11.26
C PRO A 370 8.11 -9.90 10.01
N VAL A 371 9.33 -10.43 9.89
CA VAL A 371 10.18 -10.29 8.70
C VAL A 371 10.07 -11.56 7.87
N VAL A 372 9.60 -11.40 6.62
CA VAL A 372 9.36 -12.53 5.72
C VAL A 372 10.57 -12.78 4.82
N VAL A 373 10.97 -14.05 4.76
CA VAL A 373 12.02 -14.56 3.87
C VAL A 373 11.43 -15.73 3.09
N VAL A 374 11.61 -15.75 1.77
CA VAL A 374 11.21 -16.89 0.93
C VAL A 374 12.38 -17.32 0.05
N ASN A 375 12.77 -18.59 0.15
CA ASN A 375 13.91 -19.18 -0.56
C ASN A 375 15.19 -18.33 -0.41
N GLY A 376 15.46 -17.83 0.81
CA GLY A 376 16.59 -16.94 1.11
C GLY A 376 16.49 -15.51 0.59
N SER A 377 15.39 -15.14 -0.10
CA SER A 377 15.18 -13.80 -0.65
C SER A 377 14.44 -12.89 0.33
N CYS A 378 14.98 -11.69 0.52
CA CYS A 378 14.35 -10.59 1.24
C CYS A 378 13.40 -9.78 0.35
N GLY A 379 12.54 -9.01 1.00
CA GLY A 379 11.92 -7.82 0.42
C GLY A 379 10.56 -7.54 1.03
N PRO A 380 9.91 -6.50 0.50
CA PRO A 380 8.50 -6.56 0.12
C PRO A 380 8.33 -6.85 -1.38
N VAL A 381 9.35 -6.59 -2.22
CA VAL A 381 9.32 -6.79 -3.69
C VAL A 381 8.98 -8.24 -4.05
N PRO A 382 8.07 -8.52 -5.00
CA PRO A 382 7.69 -9.90 -5.35
C PRO A 382 8.88 -10.79 -5.75
N LEU A 383 8.81 -12.08 -5.39
CA LEU A 383 9.76 -13.09 -5.85
C LEU A 383 9.27 -13.68 -7.17
N GLU A 384 9.99 -13.48 -8.27
CA GLU A 384 9.66 -14.12 -9.54
C GLU A 384 10.39 -15.46 -9.72
N LEU A 385 9.64 -16.51 -10.04
CA LEU A 385 10.16 -17.83 -10.38
C LEU A 385 9.55 -18.32 -11.69
N LYS A 386 10.23 -19.26 -12.34
CA LYS A 386 9.68 -19.99 -13.49
C LYS A 386 9.13 -21.33 -13.05
N TYR A 387 8.11 -21.82 -13.75
CA TYR A 387 7.57 -23.17 -13.53
C TYR A 387 7.25 -23.88 -14.83
N LYS A 388 7.39 -25.21 -14.82
CA LYS A 388 6.88 -26.07 -15.88
C LYS A 388 5.54 -26.67 -15.45
N PRO A 389 4.50 -26.64 -16.32
CA PRO A 389 3.21 -27.19 -15.99
C PRO A 389 3.29 -28.68 -15.62
N GLY A 390 2.70 -29.07 -14.49
CA GLY A 390 2.74 -30.44 -13.98
C GLY A 390 3.98 -30.79 -13.14
N GLU A 391 4.95 -29.89 -13.01
CA GLU A 391 6.08 -30.05 -12.09
C GLU A 391 5.77 -29.44 -10.72
N SER A 392 6.50 -29.92 -9.69
CA SER A 392 6.38 -29.44 -8.33
C SER A 392 7.46 -28.41 -7.99
N ILE A 393 7.10 -27.33 -7.31
CA ILE A 393 8.01 -26.31 -6.78
C ILE A 393 7.99 -26.36 -5.26
N VAL A 394 9.15 -26.21 -4.62
CA VAL A 394 9.23 -26.03 -3.18
C VAL A 394 9.39 -24.54 -2.88
N LEU A 395 8.54 -24.03 -1.99
CA LEU A 395 8.64 -22.68 -1.45
C LEU A 395 8.92 -22.79 0.05
N ASP A 396 10.01 -22.17 0.47
CA ASP A 396 10.55 -22.27 1.83
C ASP A 396 10.51 -20.90 2.49
N GLY A 397 9.63 -20.76 3.47
CA GLY A 397 9.47 -19.58 4.31
C GLY A 397 10.09 -19.71 5.70
N SER A 398 10.82 -20.80 5.98
CA SER A 398 11.28 -21.17 7.33
C SER A 398 12.34 -20.24 7.93
N GLU A 399 12.98 -19.41 7.10
CA GLU A 399 13.91 -18.36 7.54
C GLU A 399 13.21 -17.05 7.97
N SER A 400 11.87 -16.99 7.88
CA SER A 400 11.11 -15.86 8.42
C SER A 400 11.21 -15.81 9.94
N TRP A 401 11.19 -14.61 10.51
CA TRP A 401 11.39 -14.41 11.94
C TRP A 401 10.60 -13.22 12.47
N ASP A 402 10.36 -13.23 13.77
CA ASP A 402 9.68 -12.17 14.49
C ASP A 402 10.70 -11.36 15.33
N PRO A 403 10.70 -10.01 15.24
CA PRO A 403 11.66 -9.18 15.98
C PRO A 403 11.42 -9.13 17.48
N ASP A 404 10.20 -9.44 17.94
CA ASP A 404 9.83 -9.51 19.35
C ASP A 404 10.02 -10.92 19.92
N GLY A 405 10.29 -11.89 19.04
CA GLY A 405 10.55 -13.30 19.39
C GLY A 405 9.27 -14.13 19.49
N ASP A 406 8.16 -13.64 18.94
CA ASP A 406 6.88 -14.33 18.92
C ASP A 406 6.89 -15.54 17.97
N GLU A 407 6.04 -16.52 18.27
CA GLU A 407 5.80 -17.63 17.34
C GLU A 407 5.12 -17.13 16.06
N LEU A 408 5.45 -17.76 14.93
CA LEU A 408 4.91 -17.38 13.62
C LEU A 408 3.87 -18.39 13.12
N LYS A 409 2.80 -17.86 12.52
CA LYS A 409 1.80 -18.59 11.74
C LYS A 409 2.01 -18.34 10.26
N TYR A 410 1.98 -19.42 9.49
CA TYR A 410 2.29 -19.44 8.07
C TYR A 410 1.05 -19.82 7.27
N ASP A 411 0.72 -19.01 6.26
CA ASP A 411 -0.37 -19.30 5.33
C ASP A 411 0.10 -19.12 3.89
N TRP A 412 -0.10 -20.15 3.07
CA TRP A 412 0.26 -20.15 1.65
C TRP A 412 -1.01 -20.38 0.85
N PHE A 413 -1.35 -19.44 -0.02
CA PHE A 413 -2.51 -19.57 -0.88
C PHE A 413 -2.27 -19.02 -2.28
N HIS A 414 -2.98 -19.57 -3.25
CA HIS A 414 -3.03 -19.04 -4.60
C HIS A 414 -4.05 -17.89 -4.65
N TYR A 415 -3.57 -16.66 -4.82
CA TYR A 415 -4.43 -15.51 -5.11
C TYR A 415 -4.75 -15.53 -6.61
N ARG A 416 -5.94 -16.02 -6.95
CA ARG A 416 -6.29 -16.43 -8.33
C ARG A 416 -6.76 -15.26 -9.19
N GLU A 417 -7.42 -14.30 -8.56
CA GLU A 417 -8.04 -13.15 -9.21
C GLU A 417 -7.07 -12.25 -10.01
N PRO A 418 -5.78 -12.09 -9.65
CA PRO A 418 -4.81 -11.34 -10.43
C PRO A 418 -4.13 -12.08 -11.61
N GLY A 419 -4.36 -13.39 -11.82
CA GLY A 419 -3.72 -14.12 -12.93
C GLY A 419 -4.06 -13.57 -14.32
N GLU A 420 -3.25 -13.87 -15.35
CA GLU A 420 -3.44 -13.35 -16.73
C GLU A 420 -4.81 -13.73 -17.29
N TYR A 421 -5.33 -14.88 -16.87
CA TYR A 421 -6.73 -15.23 -17.06
C TYR A 421 -7.62 -14.67 -15.95
N GLY A 422 -7.58 -13.36 -15.69
CA GLY A 422 -8.44 -12.60 -14.76
C GLY A 422 -9.97 -12.77 -14.93
N ARG A 423 -10.38 -13.75 -15.74
CA ARG A 423 -11.63 -14.53 -15.70
C ARG A 423 -11.64 -15.62 -14.61
N GLY A 424 -10.65 -15.65 -13.70
CA GLY A 424 -10.36 -16.74 -12.77
C GLY A 424 -11.46 -17.10 -11.78
N LEU A 425 -12.50 -16.28 -11.63
CA LEU A 425 -13.71 -16.64 -10.89
C LEU A 425 -14.60 -17.60 -11.68
N GLU A 426 -14.70 -17.41 -12.99
CA GLU A 426 -15.47 -18.25 -13.90
C GLU A 426 -14.62 -19.35 -14.55
N GLY A 427 -13.33 -19.48 -14.21
CA GLY A 427 -12.50 -20.62 -14.63
C GLY A 427 -12.31 -20.78 -16.15
N PHE A 428 -12.50 -19.73 -16.94
CA PHE A 428 -12.28 -19.78 -18.39
C PHE A 428 -10.80 -19.84 -18.74
N ASP A 429 -10.23 -21.04 -18.68
CA ASP A 429 -9.00 -21.40 -19.37
C ASP A 429 -9.35 -22.26 -20.60
N PRO A 430 -9.26 -21.71 -21.83
CA PRO A 430 -9.53 -22.44 -23.07
C PRO A 430 -8.66 -23.69 -23.24
N SER A 431 -7.48 -23.72 -22.63
CA SER A 431 -6.54 -24.84 -22.68
C SER A 431 -6.96 -26.01 -21.79
N LEU A 432 -7.72 -25.73 -20.72
CA LEU A 432 -8.17 -26.73 -19.75
C LEU A 432 -9.57 -27.29 -20.06
N LYS A 433 -10.37 -26.64 -20.92
CA LYS A 433 -11.74 -27.07 -21.29
C LYS A 433 -12.61 -27.41 -20.06
N MET A 434 -12.55 -26.58 -19.02
CA MET A 434 -13.26 -26.80 -17.77
C MET A 434 -14.53 -25.95 -17.66
N GLU A 435 -15.49 -26.45 -16.89
CA GLU A 435 -16.66 -25.68 -16.45
C GLU A 435 -16.25 -24.65 -15.39
N PRO A 436 -16.89 -23.46 -15.34
CA PRO A 436 -16.67 -22.48 -14.28
C PRO A 436 -16.86 -23.05 -12.87
N ILE A 437 -15.85 -22.92 -12.01
CA ILE A 437 -15.96 -23.26 -10.58
C ILE A 437 -15.56 -22.06 -9.72
N LEU A 438 -16.57 -21.48 -9.07
CA LEU A 438 -16.42 -20.48 -8.02
C LEU A 438 -16.03 -21.19 -6.72
N THR A 439 -14.75 -21.13 -6.38
CA THR A 439 -14.18 -21.75 -5.17
C THR A 439 -12.96 -20.98 -4.71
N THR A 440 -12.69 -20.96 -3.41
CA THR A 440 -11.46 -20.37 -2.85
C THR A 440 -10.25 -21.28 -3.04
N GLN A 441 -10.46 -22.60 -3.16
CA GLN A 441 -9.38 -23.55 -3.42
C GLN A 441 -9.07 -23.61 -4.91
N SER A 442 -7.82 -23.42 -5.29
CA SER A 442 -7.44 -23.48 -6.70
C SER A 442 -7.62 -24.90 -7.24
N PRO A 443 -8.36 -25.10 -8.35
CA PRO A 443 -8.44 -26.41 -9.01
C PRO A 443 -7.15 -26.78 -9.74
N ASN A 444 -6.29 -25.80 -10.02
CA ASN A 444 -5.12 -25.94 -10.89
C ASN A 444 -3.79 -25.87 -10.15
N VAL A 445 -3.82 -25.49 -8.87
CA VAL A 445 -2.64 -25.33 -8.02
C VAL A 445 -2.95 -26.00 -6.69
N ASN A 446 -2.23 -27.07 -6.38
CA ASN A 446 -2.29 -27.73 -5.09
C ASN A 446 -1.11 -27.25 -4.24
N VAL A 447 -1.40 -26.78 -3.02
CA VAL A 447 -0.38 -26.36 -2.04
C VAL A 447 -0.43 -27.33 -0.88
N THR A 448 0.69 -27.99 -0.60
CA THR A 448 0.79 -29.00 0.45
C THR A 448 1.95 -28.70 1.39
N ASN A 449 1.69 -28.77 2.69
CA ASN A 449 2.71 -28.57 3.70
C ASN A 449 3.74 -29.71 3.65
N ILE A 450 5.01 -29.35 3.51
CA ILE A 450 6.15 -30.28 3.73
C ILE A 450 6.47 -30.32 5.21
N GLU A 451 6.58 -29.15 5.84
CA GLU A 451 6.79 -29.01 7.29
C GLU A 451 5.45 -28.88 8.01
N THR A 452 5.33 -29.48 9.20
CA THR A 452 4.06 -29.55 9.95
C THR A 452 3.53 -28.18 10.37
N ASN A 453 4.41 -27.19 10.55
CA ASN A 453 4.05 -25.82 10.88
C ASN A 453 3.60 -24.98 9.66
N GLY A 454 3.70 -25.51 8.43
CA GLY A 454 3.33 -24.81 7.21
C GLY A 454 4.38 -23.81 6.68
N SER A 455 5.56 -23.73 7.29
CA SER A 455 6.62 -22.81 6.84
C SER A 455 7.20 -23.19 5.48
N VAL A 456 7.17 -24.47 5.11
CA VAL A 456 7.65 -24.98 3.82
C VAL A 456 6.53 -25.74 3.11
N VAL A 457 6.28 -25.39 1.86
CA VAL A 457 5.22 -26.00 1.04
C VAL A 457 5.74 -26.54 -0.29
N ARG A 458 5.11 -27.61 -0.76
CA ARG A 458 5.19 -28.09 -2.14
C ARG A 458 3.98 -27.57 -2.90
N LEU A 459 4.24 -26.87 -3.99
CA LEU A 459 3.25 -26.42 -4.96
C LEU A 459 3.26 -27.35 -6.17
N GLU A 460 2.12 -27.86 -6.57
CA GLU A 460 1.95 -28.69 -7.78
C GLU A 460 0.93 -28.05 -8.70
N THR A 461 1.26 -27.92 -9.99
CA THR A 461 0.39 -27.30 -11.00
C THR A 461 -0.29 -28.33 -11.90
N ALA A 462 -1.42 -27.98 -12.51
CA ALA A 462 -2.02 -28.81 -13.55
C ALA A 462 -1.11 -28.91 -14.78
N LYS A 463 -1.06 -30.09 -15.41
CA LYS A 463 -0.13 -30.45 -16.52
C LYS A 463 -0.20 -29.57 -17.78
N LYS A 464 -1.24 -28.75 -17.93
CA LYS A 464 -1.47 -27.89 -19.10
C LYS A 464 -1.68 -26.42 -18.73
N LEU A 465 -1.45 -26.07 -17.46
CA LEU A 465 -1.67 -24.72 -16.96
C LEU A 465 -0.66 -23.76 -17.57
N ASN A 466 -1.11 -22.82 -18.39
CA ASN A 466 -0.26 -21.82 -19.02
C ASN A 466 -0.70 -20.42 -18.57
N ASP A 467 -0.46 -20.08 -17.31
CA ASP A 467 -0.90 -18.84 -16.69
C ASP A 467 0.22 -18.26 -15.80
N THR A 468 0.12 -16.97 -15.50
CA THR A 468 0.93 -16.37 -14.43
C THR A 468 0.22 -16.57 -13.11
N LEU A 469 0.87 -17.28 -12.17
CA LEU A 469 0.29 -17.59 -10.87
C LEU A 469 0.81 -16.63 -9.81
N HIS A 470 -0.10 -16.14 -8.96
CA HIS A 470 0.26 -15.32 -7.80
C HIS A 470 0.05 -16.13 -6.53
N ILE A 471 1.15 -16.56 -5.93
CA ILE A 471 1.14 -17.27 -4.64
C ILE A 471 1.45 -16.26 -3.56
N ILE A 472 0.60 -16.18 -2.55
CA ILE A 472 0.80 -15.29 -1.40
C ILE A 472 1.24 -16.16 -0.23
N PHE A 473 2.36 -15.76 0.35
CA PHE A 473 2.80 -16.20 1.65
C PHE A 473 2.44 -15.12 2.66
N ALA A 474 1.52 -15.40 3.58
CA ALA A 474 1.21 -14.53 4.70
C ALA A 474 1.86 -15.09 5.97
N VAL A 475 2.60 -14.24 6.67
CA VAL A 475 3.23 -14.55 7.95
C VAL A 475 2.63 -13.62 9.00
N ARG A 476 2.15 -14.20 10.09
CA ARG A 476 1.58 -13.47 11.22
C ARG A 476 2.25 -13.90 12.50
N ASP A 477 2.54 -12.96 13.39
CA ASP A 477 2.90 -13.31 14.76
C ASP A 477 1.73 -14.00 15.49
N ALA A 478 2.02 -14.66 16.60
CA ALA A 478 1.03 -15.40 17.39
C ALA A 478 0.48 -14.58 18.57
N THR A 479 0.18 -13.30 18.37
CA THR A 479 -0.40 -12.42 19.41
C THR A 479 -1.94 -12.36 19.35
N GLU A 480 -2.56 -11.59 20.27
CA GLU A 480 -4.01 -11.33 20.28
C GLU A 480 -4.45 -10.43 19.10
N GLN A 481 -3.57 -9.52 18.65
CA GLN A 481 -3.78 -8.63 17.51
C GLN A 481 -2.61 -8.83 16.54
N PRO A 482 -2.61 -9.94 15.79
CA PRO A 482 -1.45 -10.33 15.00
C PRO A 482 -1.10 -9.32 13.92
N LEU A 483 0.20 -9.07 13.75
CA LEU A 483 0.72 -8.26 12.67
C LEU A 483 1.09 -9.15 11.49
N ALA A 484 0.61 -8.77 10.31
CA ALA A 484 0.84 -9.51 9.08
C ALA A 484 1.93 -8.85 8.22
N THR A 485 2.83 -9.69 7.70
CA THR A 485 3.71 -9.36 6.57
C THR A 485 3.53 -10.44 5.52
N TYR A 486 3.59 -10.06 4.25
CA TYR A 486 3.37 -10.95 3.12
C TYR A 486 4.60 -11.04 2.22
N ARG A 487 4.61 -12.08 1.38
CA ARG A 487 5.45 -12.18 0.20
C ARG A 487 4.62 -12.70 -0.96
N ARG A 488 4.53 -11.90 -2.03
CA ARG A 488 4.02 -12.38 -3.31
C ARG A 488 5.12 -13.14 -4.07
N VAL A 489 4.82 -14.36 -4.48
CA VAL A 489 5.62 -15.17 -5.40
C VAL A 489 4.89 -15.25 -6.73
N ILE A 490 5.54 -14.77 -7.80
CA ILE A 490 5.00 -14.76 -9.16
C ILE A 490 5.62 -15.94 -9.91
N LEU A 491 4.79 -16.92 -10.28
CA LEU A 491 5.23 -18.06 -11.08
C LEU A 491 4.86 -17.84 -12.54
N LYS A 492 5.88 -17.74 -13.41
CA LYS A 492 5.72 -17.60 -14.86
C LYS A 492 5.94 -18.95 -15.54
N ALA A 493 5.01 -19.36 -16.42
CA ALA A 493 5.18 -20.59 -17.20
C ALA A 493 6.41 -20.49 -18.13
N GLU A 494 7.16 -21.60 -18.27
CA GLU A 494 8.33 -21.70 -19.16
C GLU A 494 8.01 -21.88 -20.65
#